data_AF-A0A9D1C6L4-F1
#
_entry.id   AF-A0A9D1C6L4-F1
#
_cell.length_a   1.000
_cell.length_b   1.000
_cell.length_c   1.000
_cell.angle_alpha   90.00
_cell.angle_beta   90.00
_cell.angle_gamma   90.00
#
_symmetry.space_group_name_H-M   'P 1'
#
loop_
_entity.id
_entity.type
_entity.pdbx_description
1 polymer ?
#
loop_
_entity_poly.entity_id
_entity_poly.type
_entity_poly.pdbx_seq_one_letter_code
_entity_poly.pdbx_strand_id
1 'polypeptide(L)'
;MKQGEQNARIFHGDGSRNQRRGNFRAYQEVAVPIIEAAGGKMVWFSQDIQAADGDWAPMAMVLFEFESSEQAHKWYNSPEYQAVIGQRLSSTDSNTVFINVE
;
A
#
# COMPACT_ATOMS: atom_id res chain seq x y z
N MET A 1 -6.13 32.21 5.06
CA MET A 1 -5.28 31.08 4.62
C MET A 1 -6.15 29.83 4.68
N LYS A 2 -6.31 29.10 3.58
CA LYS A 2 -7.32 28.04 3.45
C LYS A 2 -6.82 26.75 4.12
N GLN A 3 -7.75 26.05 4.79
CA GLN A 3 -7.63 24.77 5.51
C GLN A 3 -6.90 23.61 4.78
N GLY A 4 -6.42 23.80 3.54
CA GLY A 4 -5.74 22.79 2.74
C GLY A 4 -4.23 22.63 3.00
N GLU A 5 -3.61 23.46 3.84
CA GLU A 5 -2.16 23.43 4.07
C GLU A 5 -1.72 22.55 5.26
N GLN A 6 -2.63 22.04 6.08
CA GLN A 6 -2.27 21.32 7.32
C GLN A 6 -2.14 19.79 7.19
N ASN A 7 -2.58 19.20 6.07
CA ASN A 7 -2.56 17.74 5.90
C ASN A 7 -1.34 17.21 5.13
N ALA A 8 -0.36 18.06 4.83
CA ALA A 8 0.91 17.60 4.31
C ALA A 8 1.76 17.07 5.46
N ARG A 9 1.58 15.79 5.84
CA ARG A 9 2.75 15.02 6.27
C ARG A 9 3.72 15.12 5.11
N ILE A 10 4.74 15.96 5.25
CA ILE A 10 5.77 16.12 4.23
C ILE A 10 6.41 14.75 4.10
N PHE A 11 6.23 14.11 2.94
CA PHE A 11 6.94 12.89 2.62
C PHE A 11 8.43 13.24 2.58
N HIS A 12 9.25 12.58 3.39
CA HIS A 12 10.69 12.83 3.47
C HIS A 12 11.49 12.08 2.38
N GLY A 13 10.83 11.52 1.36
CA GLY A 13 11.48 10.83 0.25
C GLY A 13 12.08 11.81 -0.75
N ASP A 14 13.38 11.70 -1.02
CA ASP A 14 14.15 12.52 -1.95
C ASP A 14 13.94 12.09 -3.41
N GLY A 15 12.74 12.32 -3.97
CA GLY A 15 12.43 11.89 -5.33
C GLY A 15 11.45 12.79 -6.07
N SER A 16 11.74 13.06 -7.35
CA SER A 16 10.79 13.75 -8.22
C SER A 16 9.45 12.99 -8.28
N ARG A 17 8.34 13.71 -8.49
CA ARG A 17 7.00 13.09 -8.55
C ARG A 17 6.93 11.97 -9.59
N ASN A 18 7.59 12.11 -10.74
CA ASN A 18 7.63 11.08 -11.77
C ASN A 18 8.45 9.86 -11.34
N GLN A 19 9.59 10.06 -10.69
CA GLN A 19 10.42 8.97 -10.18
C GLN A 19 9.67 8.13 -9.16
N ARG A 20 8.95 8.76 -8.22
CA ARG A 20 8.11 8.03 -7.24
C ARG A 20 7.02 7.19 -7.90
N ARG A 21 6.35 7.72 -8.93
CA ARG A 21 5.33 6.96 -9.69
C ARG A 21 5.96 5.79 -10.44
N GLY A 22 7.15 5.98 -11.02
CA GLY A 22 7.89 4.91 -11.68
C GLY A 22 8.27 3.78 -10.71
N ASN A 23 8.86 4.12 -9.57
CA ASN A 23 9.25 3.16 -8.53
C ASN A 23 8.03 2.42 -7.95
N PHE A 24 6.92 3.11 -7.70
CA PHE A 24 5.69 2.46 -7.24
C PHE A 24 5.13 1.48 -8.28
N ARG A 25 5.16 1.85 -9.58
CA ARG A 25 4.74 0.94 -10.65
C ARG A 25 5.64 -0.29 -10.72
N ALA A 26 6.96 -0.12 -10.65
CA ALA A 26 7.91 -1.23 -10.64
C ALA A 26 7.68 -2.17 -9.44
N TYR A 27 7.38 -1.60 -8.27
CA TYR A 27 6.95 -2.36 -7.10
C TYR A 27 5.70 -3.21 -7.41
N GLN A 28 4.65 -2.61 -7.98
CA GLN A 28 3.40 -3.31 -8.26
C GLN A 28 3.60 -4.50 -9.23
N GLU A 29 4.41 -4.31 -10.27
CA GLU A 29 4.70 -5.34 -11.28
C GLU A 29 5.35 -6.60 -10.68
N VAL A 30 6.07 -6.47 -9.56
CA VAL A 30 6.69 -7.61 -8.86
C VAL A 30 5.86 -8.09 -7.66
N ALA A 31 5.29 -7.17 -6.89
CA ALA A 31 4.58 -7.48 -5.65
C ALA A 31 3.27 -8.22 -5.88
N VAL A 32 2.50 -7.86 -6.92
CA VAL A 32 1.20 -8.49 -7.19
C VAL A 32 1.33 -9.99 -7.47
N PRO A 33 2.23 -10.45 -8.37
CA PRO A 33 2.47 -11.88 -8.55
C PRO A 33 2.91 -12.61 -7.28
N ILE A 34 3.72 -11.99 -6.41
CA ILE A 34 4.14 -12.57 -5.13
C ILE A 34 2.94 -12.75 -4.18
N ILE A 35 2.05 -11.74 -4.13
CA ILE A 35 0.81 -11.80 -3.33
C ILE A 35 -0.08 -12.94 -3.82
N GLU A 36 -0.31 -13.01 -5.13
CA GLU A 36 -1.15 -14.04 -5.76
C GLU A 36 -0.59 -15.45 -5.55
N ALA A 37 0.73 -15.62 -5.72
CA ALA A 37 1.41 -16.89 -5.47
C ALA A 37 1.33 -17.33 -4.00
N ALA A 38 1.21 -16.38 -3.06
CA ALA A 38 1.02 -16.66 -1.64
C ALA A 38 -0.45 -16.90 -1.25
N GLY A 39 -1.36 -16.99 -2.23
CA GLY A 39 -2.79 -17.25 -2.03
C GLY A 39 -3.65 -15.98 -1.85
N GLY A 40 -3.06 -14.80 -1.98
CA GLY A 40 -3.78 -13.54 -1.89
C GLY A 40 -4.64 -13.28 -3.13
N LYS A 41 -5.91 -12.97 -2.93
CA LYS A 41 -6.85 -12.63 -4.02
C LYS A 41 -7.21 -11.15 -3.92
N MET A 42 -6.99 -10.38 -4.97
CA MET A 42 -7.46 -8.98 -4.98
C MET A 42 -8.99 -8.96 -5.04
N VAL A 43 -9.63 -8.52 -3.97
CA VAL A 43 -11.10 -8.48 -3.88
C VAL A 43 -11.66 -7.08 -4.07
N TRP A 44 -10.83 -6.05 -3.87
CA TRP A 44 -11.27 -4.67 -4.02
C TRP A 44 -10.10 -3.72 -4.29
N PHE A 45 -10.35 -2.69 -5.10
CA PHE A 45 -9.45 -1.58 -5.37
C PHE A 45 -10.27 -0.32 -5.68
N SER A 46 -9.87 0.83 -5.13
CA SER A 46 -10.45 2.12 -5.49
C SER A 46 -9.42 3.25 -5.38
N GLN A 47 -9.61 4.27 -6.22
CA GLN A 47 -8.97 5.59 -6.09
C GLN A 47 -9.97 6.69 -5.72
N ASP A 48 -11.27 6.37 -5.75
CA ASP A 48 -12.32 7.25 -5.29
C ASP A 48 -12.53 6.98 -3.79
N ILE A 49 -11.80 7.73 -2.97
CA ILE A 49 -11.75 7.55 -1.52
C ILE A 49 -11.98 8.92 -0.87
N GLN A 50 -12.92 8.95 0.06
CA GLN A 50 -13.24 10.14 0.85
C GLN A 50 -13.11 9.75 2.33
N ALA A 51 -12.23 10.45 3.05
CA ALA A 51 -12.15 10.29 4.50
C ALA A 51 -13.39 10.95 5.14
N ALA A 52 -14.20 10.16 5.84
CA ALA A 52 -15.32 10.67 6.62
C ALA A 52 -14.84 11.28 7.96
N ASP A 53 -13.85 10.65 8.59
CA ASP A 53 -13.25 11.05 9.86
C ASP A 53 -11.73 10.83 9.85
N GLY A 54 -11.01 11.60 10.67
CA GLY A 54 -9.57 11.50 10.85
C GLY A 54 -8.74 11.96 9.64
N ASP A 55 -7.42 11.77 9.73
CA ASP A 55 -6.47 12.32 8.75
C ASP A 55 -5.95 11.26 7.76
N TRP A 56 -6.37 10.00 7.88
CA TRP A 56 -5.96 8.95 6.94
C TRP A 56 -6.79 9.03 5.65
N ALA A 57 -6.31 9.82 4.71
CA ALA A 57 -6.93 10.04 3.40
C ALA A 57 -6.05 9.49 2.25
N PRO A 58 -5.99 8.16 2.05
CA PRO A 58 -5.16 7.56 1.02
C PRO A 58 -5.69 7.89 -0.40
N MET A 59 -4.77 8.06 -1.35
CA MET A 59 -5.13 8.29 -2.77
C MET A 59 -5.64 7.04 -3.48
N ALA A 60 -5.33 5.87 -2.94
CA ALA A 60 -5.75 4.58 -3.45
C ALA A 60 -5.71 3.56 -2.31
N MET A 61 -6.63 2.61 -2.34
CA MET A 61 -6.62 1.46 -1.44
C MET A 61 -6.84 0.19 -2.26
N VAL A 62 -6.22 -0.89 -1.79
CA VAL A 62 -6.32 -2.23 -2.35
C VAL A 62 -6.55 -3.19 -1.20
N LEU A 63 -7.44 -4.16 -1.39
CA LEU A 63 -7.72 -5.22 -0.43
C LEU A 63 -7.41 -6.57 -1.08
N PHE A 64 -6.60 -7.36 -0.36
CA PHE A 64 -6.34 -8.74 -0.69
C PHE A 64 -6.94 -9.64 0.39
N GLU A 65 -7.73 -10.62 -0.05
CA GLU A 65 -8.25 -11.69 0.79
C GLU A 65 -7.26 -12.85 0.81
N PHE A 66 -7.05 -13.43 1.99
CA PHE A 66 -6.28 -14.64 2.19
C PHE A 66 -7.15 -15.68 2.91
N GLU A 67 -6.82 -16.96 2.74
CA GLU A 67 -7.53 -18.05 3.41
C GLU A 67 -7.48 -17.96 4.95
N SER A 68 -6.40 -17.39 5.50
CA SER A 68 -6.27 -17.15 6.93
C SER A 68 -5.37 -15.94 7.24
N SER A 69 -5.48 -15.45 8.47
CA SER A 69 -4.61 -14.38 9.00
C SER A 69 -3.14 -14.79 8.98
N GLU A 70 -2.83 -16.04 9.32
CA GLU A 70 -1.48 -16.60 9.30
C GLU A 70 -0.88 -16.58 7.90
N GLN A 71 -1.68 -16.88 6.87
CA GLN A 71 -1.22 -16.86 5.48
C GLN A 71 -0.91 -15.43 5.03
N ALA A 72 -1.74 -14.45 5.40
CA ALA A 72 -1.47 -13.04 5.13
C ALA A 72 -0.18 -12.56 5.84
N HIS A 73 0.02 -12.94 7.09
CA HIS A 73 1.24 -12.61 7.83
C HIS A 73 2.49 -13.30 7.25
N LYS A 74 2.36 -14.57 6.83
CA LYS A 74 3.45 -15.32 6.19
C LYS A 74 3.86 -14.67 4.86
N TRP A 75 2.89 -14.26 4.05
CA TRP A 75 3.16 -13.48 2.83
C TRP A 75 3.89 -12.18 3.16
N TYR A 76 3.36 -11.36 4.06
CA TYR A 76 3.93 -10.05 4.35
C TYR A 76 5.36 -10.14 4.90
N ASN A 77 5.67 -11.17 5.69
CA ASN A 77 7.01 -11.39 6.24
C ASN A 77 7.90 -12.28 5.35
N SER A 78 7.44 -12.67 4.16
CA SER A 78 8.20 -13.54 3.26
C SER A 78 9.47 -12.82 2.75
N PRO A 79 10.60 -13.53 2.59
CA PRO A 79 11.80 -12.95 2.01
C PRO A 79 11.56 -12.31 0.64
N GLU A 80 10.71 -12.93 -0.17
CA GLU A 80 10.36 -12.50 -1.52
C GLU A 80 9.65 -11.14 -1.50
N TYR A 81 8.67 -10.96 -0.61
CA TYR A 81 7.95 -9.69 -0.50
C TYR A 81 8.78 -8.61 0.22
N GLN A 82 9.54 -8.99 1.25
CA GLN A 82 10.42 -8.07 1.97
C GLN A 82 11.54 -7.51 1.08
N ALA A 83 12.00 -8.27 0.08
CA ALA A 83 12.96 -7.79 -0.91
C ALA A 83 12.44 -6.63 -1.77
N VAL A 84 11.11 -6.47 -1.90
CA VAL A 84 10.50 -5.47 -2.81
C VAL A 84 9.74 -4.35 -2.08
N ILE A 85 9.28 -4.57 -0.85
CA ILE A 85 8.44 -3.61 -0.12
C ILE A 85 9.11 -2.24 0.08
N GLY A 86 10.44 -2.18 0.14
CA GLY A 86 11.20 -0.92 0.24
C GLY A 86 10.94 0.06 -0.91
N GLN A 87 10.61 -0.45 -2.10
CA GLN A 87 10.24 0.39 -3.25
C GLN A 87 8.90 1.11 -3.00
N ARG A 88 7.92 0.44 -2.36
CA ARG A 88 6.66 1.07 -1.97
C ARG A 88 6.89 2.15 -0.91
N LEU A 89 7.61 1.80 0.16
CA LEU A 89 7.82 2.69 1.31
C LEU A 89 8.64 3.95 0.96
N SER A 90 9.56 3.85 0.00
CA SER A 90 10.30 5.02 -0.51
C SER A 90 9.50 5.87 -1.51
N SER A 91 8.45 5.32 -2.11
CA SER A 91 7.66 5.99 -3.16
C SER A 91 6.34 6.57 -2.66
N THR A 92 5.84 6.09 -1.51
CA THR A 92 4.51 6.38 -0.96
C THR A 92 4.51 6.47 0.58
N ASP A 93 3.71 7.36 1.14
CA ASP A 93 3.27 7.37 2.53
C ASP A 93 2.02 6.51 2.52
N SER A 94 2.19 5.28 2.98
CA SER A 94 1.18 4.26 2.86
C SER A 94 1.18 3.39 4.10
N ASN A 95 -0.01 2.95 4.47
CA ASN A 95 -0.24 2.07 5.61
C ASN A 95 -0.74 0.73 5.10
N THR A 96 -0.42 -0.32 5.85
CA THR A 96 -0.97 -1.66 5.67
C THR A 96 -1.64 -2.05 6.98
N VAL A 97 -2.86 -2.57 6.88
CA VAL A 97 -3.62 -3.08 8.03
C VAL A 97 -4.05 -4.51 7.73
N PHE A 98 -4.09 -5.33 8.77
CA PHE A 98 -4.65 -6.68 8.71
C PHE A 98 -6.03 -6.63 9.36
N ILE A 99 -7.02 -7.22 8.70
CA ILE A 99 -8.41 -7.26 9.16
C ILE A 99 -8.80 -8.73 9.26
N ASN A 100 -9.12 -9.19 10.47
CA ASN A 100 -9.71 -10.51 10.67
C ASN A 100 -11.23 -10.35 10.54
N VAL A 101 -11.85 -11.26 9.79
CA VAL A 101 -13.31 -11.40 9.73
C VAL A 101 -13.71 -12.58 10.62
N GLU A 102 -14.71 -12.39 11.46
CA GLU A 102 -15.30 -13.45 12.30
C GLU A 102 -16.17 -14.41 11.48
#